data_AF-A0A415VDH2-F1
#
_entry.id   AF-A0A415VDH2-F1
#
_cell.length_a   1.000
_cell.length_b   1.000
_cell.length_c   1.000
_cell.angle_alpha   90.00
_cell.angle_beta   90.00
_cell.angle_gamma   90.00
#
_symmetry.space_group_name_H-M   'P 1'
#
loop_
_entity.id
_entity.type
_entity.pdbx_description
1 polymer ?
#
loop_
_entity_poly.entity_id
_entity_poly.type
_entity_poly.pdbx_seq_one_letter_code
_entity_poly.pdbx_strand_id
1 'polypeptide(L)'
;MYLFDEPRTAHVSFEGNDNASYHCDIISHNAKLIHRDDGNYFMATATVSTQRQKSPVLQKYMKADVRIIVSNKTLWQQVFG
;
A
#
# COMPACT_ATOMS: atom_id res chain seq x y z
N MET A 1 14.48 -7.66 2.28
CA MET A 1 13.50 -7.58 1.19
C MET A 1 13.70 -6.22 0.52
N TYR A 2 14.32 -6.18 -0.66
CA TYR A 2 14.76 -4.95 -1.35
C TYR A 2 13.61 -4.04 -1.85
N LEU A 3 12.36 -4.40 -1.54
CA LEU A 3 11.15 -3.75 -2.06
C LEU A 3 11.02 -2.30 -1.59
N PHE A 4 11.53 -1.98 -0.40
CA PHE A 4 11.41 -0.67 0.25
C PHE A 4 12.76 0.01 0.48
N ASP A 5 13.80 -0.40 -0.26
CA ASP A 5 15.11 0.25 -0.22
C ASP A 5 15.09 1.65 -0.85
N GLU A 6 14.10 1.89 -1.72
CA GLU A 6 13.76 3.21 -2.24
C GLU A 6 12.37 3.63 -1.74
N PRO A 7 12.07 4.93 -1.68
CA PRO A 7 10.73 5.42 -1.33
C PRO A 7 9.65 4.82 -2.23
N ARG A 8 8.54 4.38 -1.61
CA ARG A 8 7.38 3.82 -2.29
C ARG A 8 6.11 4.58 -1.93
N THR A 9 5.19 4.64 -2.88
CA THR A 9 3.84 5.19 -2.68
C THR A 9 2.81 4.08 -2.88
N ALA A 10 1.78 4.09 -2.05
CA ALA A 10 0.63 3.22 -2.16
C ALA A 10 -0.57 4.00 -2.72
N HIS A 11 -1.32 3.36 -3.59
CA HIS A 11 -2.68 3.74 -3.94
C HIS A 11 -3.64 2.96 -3.05
N VAL A 12 -4.47 3.68 -2.31
CA VAL A 12 -5.41 3.09 -1.34
C VAL A 12 -6.83 3.50 -1.70
N SER A 13 -7.73 2.55 -1.79
CA SER A 13 -9.18 2.78 -1.83
C SER A 13 -9.84 2.04 -0.67
N PHE A 14 -11.02 2.51 -0.26
CA PHE A 14 -11.75 1.94 0.87
C PHE A 14 -13.10 1.40 0.41
N GLU A 15 -13.53 0.30 1.03
CA GLU A 15 -14.84 -0.28 0.76
C GLU A 15 -15.95 0.78 0.97
N GLY A 16 -16.86 0.91 -0.01
CA GLY A 16 -17.93 1.91 0.01
C GLY A 16 -17.51 3.31 -0.44
N ASN A 17 -16.29 3.48 -0.96
CA ASN A 17 -15.81 4.73 -1.54
C ASN A 17 -15.03 4.50 -2.86
N ASP A 18 -15.73 3.89 -3.82
CA ASP A 18 -15.13 3.40 -5.08
C ASP A 18 -14.53 4.50 -5.97
N ASN A 19 -14.95 5.75 -5.78
CA ASN A 19 -14.50 6.89 -6.58
C ASN A 19 -13.29 7.63 -5.99
N ALA A 20 -12.84 7.26 -4.79
CA ALA A 20 -11.70 7.90 -4.14
C ALA A 20 -10.50 6.97 -4.06
N SER A 21 -9.38 7.42 -4.61
CA SER A 21 -8.07 6.82 -4.40
C SER A 21 -7.16 7.82 -3.68
N TYR A 22 -6.48 7.34 -2.65
CA TYR A 22 -5.52 8.09 -1.86
C TYR A 22 -4.12 7.66 -2.23
N HIS A 23 -3.28 8.62 -2.57
CA HIS A 23 -1.86 8.38 -2.79
C HIS A 23 -1.14 8.67 -1.49
N CYS A 24 -0.47 7.65 -0.94
CA CYS A 24 0.14 7.73 0.38
C CYS A 24 1.55 7.20 0.34
N ASP A 25 2.50 7.96 0.87
CA ASP A 25 3.88 7.50 0.99
C ASP A 25 3.98 6.43 2.07
N ILE A 26 4.75 5.39 1.77
CA ILE A 26 5.13 4.38 2.77
C ILE A 26 6.20 5.00 3.66
N ILE A 27 5.86 5.20 4.93
CA ILE A 27 6.73 5.87 5.91
C ILE A 27 7.61 4.88 6.68
N SER A 28 7.19 3.62 6.77
CA SER A 28 7.95 2.57 7.43
C SER A 28 7.53 1.19 6.95
N HIS A 29 8.41 0.22 7.14
CA HIS A 29 8.14 -1.18 6.87
C HIS A 29 8.85 -2.07 7.90
N ASN A 30 8.32 -3.27 8.09
CA ASN A 30 8.91 -4.29 8.94
C ASN A 30 9.32 -5.49 8.09
N ALA A 31 10.63 -5.79 8.09
CA ALA A 31 11.21 -6.91 7.37
C ALA A 31 11.02 -8.27 8.08
N LYS A 32 10.43 -8.29 9.29
CA LYS A 32 10.08 -9.53 9.98
C LYS A 32 8.81 -10.12 9.37
N LEU A 33 8.90 -11.40 9.01
CA LEU A 33 7.76 -12.16 8.51
C LEU A 33 6.71 -12.36 9.63
N ILE A 34 5.45 -12.15 9.30
CA ILE A 34 4.30 -12.34 10.17
C ILE A 34 3.49 -13.52 9.62
N HIS A 35 3.36 -14.58 10.40
CA HIS A 35 2.56 -15.74 10.05
C HIS A 35 1.09 -15.53 10.44
N ARG A 36 0.17 -15.91 9.55
CA ARG A 36 -1.28 -15.94 9.76
C ARG A 36 -1.85 -17.20 9.12
N ASP A 37 -3.09 -17.54 9.49
CA ASP A 37 -3.75 -18.75 8.99
C ASP A 37 -3.90 -18.78 7.46
N ASP A 38 -4.00 -17.61 6.82
CA ASP A 38 -4.16 -17.42 5.38
C ASP A 38 -2.85 -17.18 4.62
N GLY A 39 -1.71 -17.13 5.31
CA GLY A 39 -0.41 -16.99 4.66
C GLY A 39 0.65 -16.25 5.48
N ASN A 40 1.70 -15.84 4.78
CA ASN A 40 2.82 -15.11 5.37
C ASN A 40 2.88 -13.69 4.82
N TYR A 41 3.04 -12.72 5.73
CA TYR A 41 2.93 -11.30 5.40
C TYR A 41 4.13 -10.51 5.93
N PHE A 42 4.42 -9.39 5.27
CA PHE A 42 5.23 -8.31 5.81
C PHE A 42 4.35 -7.09 6.07
N MET A 43 4.79 -6.19 6.94
CA MET A 43 4.02 -4.99 7.27
C MET A 43 4.65 -3.74 6.67
N ALA A 44 3.86 -2.93 5.97
CA ALA A 44 4.20 -1.59 5.55
C ALA A 44 3.18 -0.61 6.16
N THR A 45 3.66 0.56 6.57
CA THR A 45 2.83 1.60 7.21
C THR A 45 2.83 2.84 6.33
N ALA A 46 1.63 3.39 6.13
CA ALA A 46 1.42 4.65 5.43
C ALA A 46 0.42 5.51 6.21
N THR A 47 0.48 6.82 6.02
CA THR A 47 -0.49 7.76 6.60
C THR A 47 -1.41 8.25 5.50
N VAL A 48 -2.72 8.02 5.67
CA VAL A 48 -3.75 8.50 4.75
C VAL A 48 -4.26 9.85 5.26
N SER A 49 -4.20 10.89 4.43
CA SER A 49 -4.82 12.19 4.73
C SER A 49 -6.10 12.38 3.93
N THR A 50 -7.22 12.61 4.62
CA THR A 50 -8.52 12.90 3.99
C THR A 50 -8.75 14.39 3.80
N GLN A 51 -7.91 15.26 4.37
CA GLN A 51 -8.12 16.72 4.35
C GLN A 51 -8.25 17.33 2.94
N ARG A 52 -7.64 16.73 1.91
CA ARG A 52 -7.68 17.24 0.53
C ARG A 52 -8.86 16.72 -0.29
N GLN A 53 -9.60 15.72 0.18
CA GLN A 53 -10.75 15.15 -0.52
C GLN A 53 -11.99 15.34 0.34
N LYS A 54 -13.14 15.71 -0.25
CA LYS A 54 -14.45 15.76 0.45
C LYS A 54 -14.96 14.33 0.71
N SER A 55 -14.14 13.52 1.38
CA SER A 55 -14.39 12.11 1.57
C SER A 55 -15.06 11.85 2.90
N PRO A 56 -15.86 10.77 3.00
CA PRO A 56 -16.41 10.32 4.27
C PRO A 56 -15.30 10.09 5.30
N VAL A 57 -15.62 10.30 6.57
CA VAL A 57 -14.70 10.07 7.69
C VAL A 57 -14.28 8.60 7.68
N LEU A 58 -12.98 8.35 7.48
CA LEU A 58 -12.42 6.99 7.57
C LEU A 58 -12.58 6.46 9.01
N GLN A 59 -13.18 5.31 9.14
CA GLN A 59 -13.36 4.60 10.40
C GLN A 59 -12.20 3.62 10.62
N LYS A 60 -11.91 3.31 11.89
CA LYS A 60 -10.93 2.27 12.22
C LYS A 60 -11.41 0.93 11.69
N TYR A 61 -10.48 0.12 11.20
CA TYR A 61 -10.71 -1.25 10.71
C TYR A 61 -11.56 -1.36 9.44
N MET A 62 -11.78 -0.25 8.71
CA MET A 62 -12.33 -0.35 7.35
C MET A 62 -11.42 -1.20 6.48
N LYS A 63 -12.04 -2.06 5.65
CA LYS A 63 -11.31 -2.76 4.60
C LYS A 63 -10.84 -1.76 3.55
N ALA A 64 -9.61 -1.98 3.09
CA ALA A 64 -9.00 -1.18 2.06
C ALA A 64 -8.40 -2.09 0.99
N ASP A 65 -8.52 -1.68 -0.26
CA ASP A 65 -7.70 -2.21 -1.35
C ASP A 65 -6.45 -1.35 -1.47
N VAL A 66 -5.29 -2.00 -1.52
CA VAL A 66 -3.99 -1.32 -1.50
C VAL A 66 -3.12 -1.85 -2.62
N ARG A 67 -2.65 -0.93 -3.46
CA ARG A 67 -1.72 -1.22 -4.55
C ARG A 67 -0.43 -0.42 -4.38
N ILE A 68 0.70 -1.11 -4.33
CA ILE A 68 2.03 -0.50 -4.36
C ILE A 68 2.68 -0.84 -5.70
N ILE A 69 3.14 0.19 -6.42
CA ILE A 69 3.93 -0.02 -7.64
C ILE A 69 5.41 -0.06 -7.24
N VAL A 70 6.02 -1.22 -7.41
CA VAL A 70 7.41 -1.49 -7.00
C VAL A 70 8.40 -1.06 -8.07
N SER A 71 8.01 -1.17 -9.34
CA SER A 71 8.80 -0.79 -10.50
C SER A 71 7.88 -0.46 -11.66
N ASN A 72 8.30 0.46 -12.52
CA ASN A 72 7.65 0.71 -13.82
C ASN A 72 8.08 -0.30 -14.90
N LYS A 73 9.01 -1.20 -14.57
CA LYS A 73 9.40 -2.34 -15.40
C LYS A 73 8.42 -3.49 -15.21
N THR A 74 8.13 -4.19 -16.29
CA THR A 74 7.50 -5.51 -16.20
C THR A 74 8.44 -6.49 -15.49
N LEU A 75 7.89 -7.59 -14.94
CA LEU A 75 8.70 -8.67 -14.37
C LEU A 75 9.80 -9.13 -15.35
N TRP A 76 9.47 -9.23 -16.64
CA TRP A 76 10.43 -9.62 -17.68
C TRP A 76 11.53 -8.58 -17.88
N GLN A 77 11.21 -7.29 -17.90
CA GLN A 77 12.23 -6.23 -17.99
C GLN A 77 13.11 -6.12 -16.74
N GLN A 78 12.64 -6.59 -15.57
CA GLN A 78 13.43 -6.63 -14.35
C GLN A 78 14.37 -7.85 -14.30
N VAL A 79 13.93 -8.99 -14.84
CA VAL A 79 14.69 -10.25 -14.80
C VAL A 79 15.65 -10.39 -15.99
N PHE A 80 15.30 -9.84 -17.16
CA PHE A 80 16.03 -10.03 -18.42
C PHE A 80 16.57 -8.73 -19.04
N GLY A 81 16.39 -7.59 -18.35
CA GLY A 81 16.79 -6.26 -18.85
C GLY A 81 17.86 -5.59 -18.02
#